data_AF-A0A0A1EM25-F1
#
_entry.id   AF-A0A0A1EM25-F1
#
_cell.length_a   1.000
_cell.length_b   1.000
_cell.length_c   1.000
_cell.angle_alpha   90.00
_cell.angle_beta   90.00
_cell.angle_gamma   90.00
#
_symmetry.space_group_name_H-M   'P 1'
#
loop_
_entity.id
_entity.type
_entity.pdbx_description
1 polymer ?
#
loop_
_entity_poly.entity_id
_entity_poly.type
_entity_poly.pdbx_seq_one_letter_code
_entity_poly.pdbx_strand_id
1 'polypeptide(L)'
;PEVQEKLGKEIREHDAKTGGKFDFNYIQNMPNLDIVISEVLRLWPPAVGLDRECSKDYNLRIPNDKVEKDYILRKGEALVIPV
;
A
#
# COMPACT_ATOMS: atom_id res chain seq x y z
N PRO A 1 -19.60 9.98 -3.71
CA PRO A 1 -20.93 9.31 -3.78
C PRO A 1 -20.91 8.06 -4.67
N GLU A 2 -20.48 8.16 -5.93
CA GLU A 2 -20.53 7.05 -6.90
C GLU A 2 -19.79 5.77 -6.49
N VAL A 3 -18.61 5.89 -5.87
CA VAL A 3 -17.82 4.72 -5.42
C VAL A 3 -18.52 3.96 -4.30
N GLN A 4 -19.16 4.68 -3.37
CA GLN A 4 -19.95 4.09 -2.28
C GLN A 4 -21.21 3.42 -2.80
N GLU A 5 -21.84 4.00 -3.82
CA GLU A 5 -23.01 3.39 -4.47
C GLU A 5 -22.65 2.10 -5.23
N LYS A 6 -21.51 2.09 -5.93
CA LYS A 6 -20.99 0.90 -6.62
C LYS A 6 -20.68 -0.24 -5.63
N LEU A 7 -19.94 0.05 -4.55
CA LEU A 7 -19.66 -0.93 -3.50
C LEU A 7 -20.95 -1.41 -2.83
N GLY A 8 -21.87 -0.50 -2.51
CA GLY A 8 -23.16 -0.86 -1.92
C GLY A 8 -24.02 -1.73 -2.84
N LYS A 9 -23.97 -1.50 -4.16
CA LYS A 9 -24.64 -2.35 -5.16
C LYS A 9 -24.03 -3.75 -5.18
N GLU A 10 -22.71 -3.84 -5.20
CA GLU A 10 -21.98 -5.12 -5.17
C GLU A 10 -22.34 -5.95 -3.93
N ILE A 11 -22.35 -5.34 -2.75
CA ILE A 11 -22.74 -6.00 -1.48
C ILE A 11 -24.19 -6.50 -1.55
N ARG A 12 -25.13 -5.69 -2.04
CA ARG A 12 -26.55 -6.07 -2.15
C ARG A 12 -26.79 -7.18 -3.18
N GLU A 13 -26.09 -7.14 -4.31
CA GLU A 13 -26.17 -8.20 -5.32
C GLU A 13 -25.68 -9.54 -4.79
N HIS A 14 -24.66 -9.53 -3.93
CA HIS A 14 -24.20 -10.73 -3.26
C HIS A 14 -25.17 -11.24 -2.22
N ASP A 15 -25.65 -10.36 -1.34
CA ASP A 15 -26.64 -10.67 -0.30
C ASP A 15 -27.88 -11.36 -0.90
N ALA A 16 -28.38 -10.84 -2.02
CA ALA A 16 -29.50 -11.42 -2.77
C ALA A 16 -29.21 -12.82 -3.35
N LYS A 17 -27.95 -13.12 -3.70
CA LYS A 17 -27.54 -14.40 -4.29
C LYS A 17 -27.25 -15.48 -3.24
N THR A 18 -26.74 -15.09 -2.08
CA THR A 18 -26.29 -16.03 -1.03
C THR A 18 -27.24 -16.13 0.17
N GLY A 19 -28.31 -15.33 0.18
CA GLY A 19 -29.25 -15.28 1.31
C GLY A 19 -28.60 -14.71 2.57
N GLY A 20 -27.73 -13.71 2.41
CA GLY A 20 -27.04 -13.03 3.49
C GLY A 20 -25.85 -13.77 4.12
N LYS A 21 -25.38 -14.85 3.49
CA LYS A 21 -24.13 -15.50 3.90
C LYS A 21 -22.95 -14.81 3.25
N PHE A 22 -22.08 -14.22 4.07
CA PHE A 22 -20.78 -13.72 3.65
C PHE A 22 -19.70 -14.70 4.06
N ASP A 23 -18.92 -15.18 3.09
CA ASP A 23 -17.72 -15.96 3.34
C ASP A 23 -16.48 -15.06 3.20
N PHE A 24 -15.38 -15.47 3.84
CA PHE A 24 -14.15 -14.70 3.86
C PHE A 24 -13.49 -14.57 2.48
N ASN A 25 -13.56 -15.63 1.66
CA ASN A 25 -12.99 -15.62 0.31
C ASN A 25 -13.76 -14.65 -0.58
N TYR A 26 -15.08 -14.55 -0.42
CA TYR A 26 -15.91 -13.62 -1.16
C TYR A 26 -15.51 -12.18 -0.85
N ILE A 27 -15.42 -11.82 0.45
CA ILE A 27 -15.01 -10.47 0.87
C ILE A 27 -13.62 -10.12 0.30
N GLN A 28 -12.68 -11.06 0.31
CA GLN A 28 -11.35 -10.85 -0.29
C GLN A 28 -11.37 -10.64 -1.81
N ASN A 29 -12.38 -11.15 -2.50
CA ASN A 29 -12.50 -11.06 -3.96
C ASN A 29 -13.43 -9.93 -4.43
N MET A 30 -13.85 -9.03 -3.54
CA MET A 30 -14.69 -7.88 -3.88
C MET A 30 -13.86 -6.74 -4.49
N PRO A 31 -13.97 -6.45 -5.81
CA PRO A 31 -13.06 -5.52 -6.46
C PRO A 31 -13.20 -4.08 -5.97
N ASN A 32 -14.42 -3.60 -5.70
CA ASN A 32 -14.58 -2.21 -5.23
C ASN A 32 -14.12 -2.06 -3.78
N LEU A 33 -14.21 -3.10 -2.97
CA LEU A 33 -13.74 -3.07 -1.59
C LEU A 33 -12.20 -3.00 -1.55
N ASP A 34 -11.54 -3.82 -2.38
CA ASP A 34 -10.08 -3.83 -2.52
C ASP A 34 -9.53 -2.46 -2.97
N ILE A 35 -10.18 -1.83 -3.96
CA ILE A 35 -9.81 -0.48 -4.43
C ILE A 35 -9.93 0.54 -3.29
N VAL A 36 -11.02 0.51 -2.52
CA VAL A 36 -11.24 1.46 -1.43
C VAL A 36 -10.18 1.30 -0.33
N ILE A 37 -9.93 0.06 0.10
CA ILE A 37 -8.92 -0.21 1.15
C ILE A 37 -7.53 0.21 0.67
N SER A 38 -7.17 -0.14 -0.56
CA SER A 38 -5.88 0.19 -1.15
C SER A 38 -5.67 1.70 -1.26
N GLU A 39 -6.67 2.46 -1.71
CA GLU A 39 -6.57 3.92 -1.82
C GLU A 39 -6.55 4.62 -0.46
N VAL A 40 -7.26 4.08 0.55
CA VAL A 40 -7.18 4.60 1.92
C VAL A 40 -5.76 4.40 2.47
N LEU A 41 -5.17 3.21 2.30
CA LEU A 41 -3.81 2.94 2.80
C LEU A 41 -2.74 3.71 2.02
N ARG A 42 -2.94 3.96 0.73
CA ARG A 42 -2.04 4.78 -0.10
C ARG A 42 -2.03 6.25 0.33
N LEU A 43 -3.19 6.80 0.69
CA LEU A 43 -3.33 8.21 1.10
C LEU A 43 -3.04 8.42 2.59
N TRP A 44 -3.43 7.46 3.41
CA TRP A 44 -3.34 7.49 4.87
C TRP A 44 -2.64 6.22 5.39
N PRO A 45 -1.33 6.09 5.12
CA PRO A 45 -0.57 4.97 5.63
C PRO A 45 -0.57 5.00 7.18
N PRO A 46 -0.84 3.87 7.87
CA PRO A 46 -0.86 3.83 9.34
C PRO A 46 0.46 4.20 10.00
N ALA A 47 1.58 3.98 9.29
CA ALA A 47 2.92 4.38 9.69
C ALA A 47 3.47 5.36 8.65
N VAL A 48 4.13 6.43 9.11
CA VAL A 48 4.70 7.46 8.22
C VAL A 48 6.06 7.08 7.64
N GLY A 49 6.69 6.03 8.18
CA GLY A 49 8.00 5.58 7.74
C GLY A 49 8.40 4.24 8.35
N LEU A 50 9.39 3.60 7.73
CA LEU A 50 10.01 2.35 8.16
C LEU A 50 11.48 2.60 8.45
N ASP A 51 11.90 2.28 9.68
CA ASP A 51 13.30 2.38 10.08
C ASP A 51 14.12 1.19 9.56
N ARG A 52 15.30 1.46 9.04
CA ARG A 52 16.29 0.45 8.62
C ARG A 52 17.67 0.88 9.06
N GLU A 53 18.52 -0.09 9.40
CA GLU A 53 19.95 0.13 9.61
C GLU A 53 20.75 -0.60 8.53
N CYS A 54 21.73 0.09 7.95
CA CYS A 54 22.56 -0.47 6.91
C CYS A 54 23.51 -1.53 7.48
N SER A 55 23.37 -2.79 7.06
CA SER A 55 24.19 -3.89 7.58
C SER A 55 25.59 -4.00 6.95
N LYS A 56 25.78 -3.37 5.78
CA LYS A 56 27.03 -3.32 5.02
C LYS A 56 27.00 -2.14 4.05
N ASP A 57 28.17 -1.62 3.67
CA ASP A 57 28.25 -0.53 2.70
C ASP A 57 27.49 -0.86 1.40
N TYR A 58 26.60 0.05 0.98
CA TYR A 58 25.73 -0.10 -0.16
C TYR A 58 25.73 1.15 -1.03
N ASN A 59 25.94 0.99 -2.33
CA ASN A 59 25.95 2.10 -3.28
C ASN A 59 24.52 2.37 -3.81
N LEU A 60 23.93 3.50 -3.43
CA LEU A 60 22.63 3.98 -3.93
C LEU A 60 22.69 4.62 -5.33
N ARG A 61 23.89 4.67 -5.92
CA ARG A 61 24.20 5.29 -7.22
C ARG A 61 23.89 6.78 -7.22
N ILE A 62 23.98 7.36 -8.42
CA ILE A 62 23.63 8.75 -8.69
C ILE A 62 22.10 8.92 -8.54
N PRO A 63 21.63 9.81 -7.64
CA PRO A 63 20.21 10.00 -7.39
C PRO A 63 19.48 10.78 -8.51
N ASN A 64 20.19 11.60 -9.29
CA ASN A 64 19.66 12.31 -10.45
C ASN A 64 20.81 12.86 -11.33
N ASP A 65 20.49 13.28 -12.56
CA ASP A 65 21.47 13.73 -13.57
C ASP A 65 22.30 14.97 -13.18
N LYS A 66 21.97 15.65 -12.07
CA LYS A 66 22.70 16.84 -11.58
C LYS A 66 23.82 16.49 -10.60
N VAL A 67 23.95 15.22 -10.23
CA VAL A 67 24.93 14.75 -9.25
C VAL A 67 25.96 13.86 -9.93
N GLU A 68 27.23 14.23 -9.84
CA GLU A 68 28.32 13.49 -10.50
C GLU A 68 28.87 12.33 -9.67
N LYS A 69 28.51 12.25 -8.38
CA LYS A 69 29.06 11.27 -7.44
C LYS A 69 28.00 10.32 -6.92
N ASP A 70 28.37 9.05 -6.83
CA ASP A 70 27.59 8.02 -6.17
C ASP A 70 27.38 8.33 -4.70
N TYR A 71 26.17 8.05 -4.20
CA TYR A 71 25.90 8.08 -2.77
C TYR A 71 26.09 6.68 -2.17
N ILE A 72 27.04 6.55 -1.25
CA ILE A 72 27.35 5.29 -0.56
C ILE A 72 26.76 5.36 0.84
N LEU A 73 25.76 4.51 1.09
CA LEU A 73 25.25 4.21 2.42
C LEU A 73 26.28 3.37 3.18
N ARG A 74 26.68 3.82 4.36
CA ARG A 74 27.68 3.14 5.18
C ARG A 74 27.03 2.21 6.19
N LYS A 75 27.74 1.14 6.53
CA LYS A 75 27.34 0.23 7.61
C LYS A 75 27.07 1.01 8.90
N GLY A 76 25.93 0.75 9.53
CA GLY A 76 25.47 1.40 10.77
C GLY A 76 24.67 2.68 10.57
N GLU A 77 24.56 3.21 9.34
CA GLU A 77 23.68 4.35 9.07
C GLU A 77 22.21 3.94 9.13
N ALA A 78 21.41 4.77 9.81
CA ALA A 78 19.97 4.62 9.89
C ALA A 78 19.28 5.31 8.70
N LEU A 79 18.28 4.65 8.13
CA LEU A 79 17.40 5.18 7.10
C LEU A 79 15.96 5.12 7.55
N VAL A 80 15.21 6.15 7.19
CA VAL A 80 13.75 6.16 7.30
C VAL A 80 13.19 6.13 5.89
N ILE A 81 12.50 5.05 5.55
CA ILE A 81 11.82 4.90 4.25
C ILE A 81 10.38 5.36 4.45
N PRO A 82 9.91 6.44 3.80
CA PRO A 82 8.51 6.85 3.88
C PRO A 82 7.62 5.76 3.29
N VAL A 83 6.45 5.54 3.92
CA VAL A 83 5.43 4.58 3.49
C VAL A 83 4.40 5.28 2.62
#